data_AF-A0A7C3Q152-F1
#
_entry.id   AF-A0A7C3Q152-F1
#
_cell.length_a   1.000
_cell.length_b   1.000
_cell.length_c   1.000
_cell.angle_alpha   90.00
_cell.angle_beta   90.00
_cell.angle_gamma   90.00
#
_symmetry.space_group_name_H-M   'P 1'
#
loop_
_entity.id
_entity.type
_entity.pdbx_description
1 polymer ?
#
loop_
_entity_poly.entity_id
_entity_poly.type
_entity_poly.pdbx_seq_one_letter_code
_entity_poly.pdbx_strand_id
1 'polypeptide(L)'
;MKYKIVKKILLFVFIVFLFIIYSLLYFKSIAKSFQTNYIIPIKHENITFIDYVYIPAIFNEIGVLTRFYLTVFPGSGYVFISLPPFFEREYQTGFLFSKEAVCKLYENCNNYTYLFYTDDVKFAEGFSGTAGFSLLILSFFKNKTRIVNYPITGFMLPNGVIAPVSGIDKKLEATLKEFRYLVAPAENEKILSAYTILDLLKIYFNESYNYEIAIPEEYNKIIKEVAIDICENITRWDVKYALENGRYYTAASLCYREKSANFDVNLSEKEIDKLIEELEKLVKNYVCNTYACEEIKYQVLNRLYMAKNLSSKEKYWRYYTAKGWFKFIEIANNINRKDTCNRILEEVKVVSFLYPDINYKNLTCFEIRELLAKIYSSYVTYRNKKALESIINLTKYFMMKNGFSISAYNYLQYAEDLYDIGDKDSAFYYAILSLEYAI
;
A
#
# COMPACT_ATOMS: atom_id res chain seq x y z
N MET A 1 63.96 24.96 -27.35
CA MET A 1 63.72 24.04 -26.20
C MET A 1 62.98 24.71 -25.03
N LYS A 2 63.36 25.92 -24.60
CA LYS A 2 62.71 26.66 -23.49
C LYS A 2 61.18 26.84 -23.62
N TYR A 3 60.67 27.11 -24.81
CA TYR A 3 59.22 27.33 -25.04
C TYR A 3 58.34 26.08 -24.76
N LYS A 4 58.84 24.88 -25.08
CA LYS A 4 58.12 23.61 -24.80
C LYS A 4 58.03 23.34 -23.29
N ILE A 5 59.04 23.75 -22.52
CA ILE A 5 59.06 23.58 -21.06
C ILE A 5 58.07 24.54 -20.41
N VAL A 6 58.06 25.82 -20.82
CA VAL A 6 57.10 26.82 -20.32
C VAL A 6 55.65 26.41 -20.62
N LYS A 7 55.36 25.90 -21.81
CA LYS A 7 54.01 25.41 -22.17
C LYS A 7 53.56 24.22 -21.32
N LYS A 8 54.46 23.29 -20.98
CA LYS A 8 54.15 22.16 -20.08
C LYS A 8 53.91 22.61 -18.65
N ILE A 9 54.68 23.58 -18.15
CA ILE A 9 54.49 24.15 -16.81
C ILE A 9 53.15 24.88 -16.73
N LEU A 10 52.81 25.72 -17.72
CA LEU A 10 51.52 26.41 -17.77
C LEU A 10 50.34 25.44 -17.82
N LEU A 11 50.43 24.36 -18.61
CA LEU A 11 49.39 23.33 -18.67
C LEU A 11 49.23 22.61 -17.33
N PHE A 12 50.34 22.29 -16.66
CA PHE A 12 50.30 21.65 -15.33
C PHE A 12 49.66 22.56 -14.29
N VAL A 13 50.04 23.84 -14.24
CA VAL A 13 49.45 24.83 -13.33
C VAL A 13 47.95 24.98 -13.59
N PHE A 14 47.54 25.00 -14.86
CA PHE A 14 46.12 25.08 -15.23
C PHE A 14 45.33 23.84 -14.78
N ILE A 15 45.88 22.64 -14.93
CA ILE A 15 45.25 21.39 -14.45
C ILE A 15 45.12 21.37 -12.93
N VAL A 16 46.17 21.78 -12.21
CA VAL A 16 46.14 21.88 -10.74
C VAL A 16 45.09 22.89 -10.28
N PHE A 17 45.00 24.04 -10.96
CA PHE A 17 43.99 25.06 -10.67
C PHE A 17 42.55 24.54 -10.89
N LEU A 18 42.30 23.80 -11.99
CA LEU A 18 41.01 23.15 -12.23
C LEU A 18 40.68 22.10 -11.18
N PHE A 19 41.67 21.32 -10.73
CA PHE A 19 41.47 20.34 -9.66
C PHE A 19 41.13 20.99 -8.32
N ILE A 20 41.76 22.11 -7.98
CA ILE A 20 41.45 22.90 -6.78
C ILE A 20 40.01 23.44 -6.86
N ILE A 21 39.60 24.00 -8.00
CA ILE A 21 38.23 24.49 -8.20
C ILE A 21 37.23 23.33 -8.06
N TYR A 22 37.48 22.20 -8.72
CA TYR A 22 36.62 21.02 -8.64
C TYR A 22 36.48 20.53 -7.19
N SER A 23 37.60 20.43 -6.47
CA SER A 23 37.61 20.01 -5.06
C SER A 23 36.84 21.00 -4.18
N LEU A 24 37.02 22.31 -4.36
CA LEU A 24 36.26 23.34 -3.64
C LEU A 24 34.75 23.28 -3.93
N LEU A 25 34.35 23.04 -5.19
CA LEU A 25 32.95 22.87 -5.57
C LEU A 25 32.36 21.59 -4.99
N TYR A 26 33.12 20.49 -5.00
CA TYR A 26 32.74 19.21 -4.40
C TYR A 26 32.54 19.34 -2.88
N PHE A 27 33.50 19.97 -2.19
CA PHE A 27 33.37 20.26 -0.75
C PHE A 27 32.22 21.22 -0.45
N LYS A 28 31.94 22.21 -1.30
CA LYS A 28 30.77 23.10 -1.13
C LYS A 28 29.45 22.35 -1.33
N SER A 29 29.41 21.36 -2.22
CA SER A 29 28.26 20.46 -2.40
C SER A 29 28.03 19.59 -1.18
N ILE A 30 29.09 19.01 -0.60
CA ILE A 30 29.01 18.22 0.65
C ILE A 30 28.69 19.11 1.85
N ALA A 31 29.24 20.33 1.93
CA ALA A 31 28.93 21.30 2.99
C ALA A 31 27.45 21.70 2.99
N LYS A 32 26.82 21.77 1.81
CA LYS A 32 25.37 21.97 1.68
C LYS A 32 24.54 20.74 2.08
N SER A 33 25.13 19.54 2.12
CA SER A 33 24.45 18.32 2.58
C SER A 33 24.62 18.04 4.07
N PHE A 34 25.37 18.87 4.82
CA PHE A 34 25.32 18.81 6.27
C PHE A 34 23.95 19.31 6.73
N GLN A 35 23.25 18.43 7.44
CA GLN A 35 21.97 18.65 8.09
C GLN A 35 21.89 20.08 8.62
N THR A 36 20.98 20.88 8.06
CA THR A 36 20.59 22.12 8.70
C THR A 36 19.91 21.71 10.00
N ASN A 37 20.63 21.89 11.11
CA ASN A 37 20.05 21.82 12.45
C ASN A 37 19.08 22.99 12.58
N TYR A 38 17.87 22.82 12.05
CA TYR A 38 16.75 23.68 12.36
C TYR A 38 16.39 23.43 13.81
N ILE A 39 16.96 24.24 14.70
CA ILE A 39 16.46 24.36 16.07
C ILE A 39 15.16 25.16 15.94
N ILE A 40 14.04 24.46 15.83
CA ILE A 40 12.73 25.08 16.04
C ILE A 40 12.59 25.22 17.56
N PRO A 41 12.59 26.44 18.13
CA PRO A 41 12.32 26.60 19.55
C PRO A 41 10.85 26.25 19.81
N ILE A 42 10.60 24.99 20.20
CA ILE A 42 9.26 24.52 20.60
C ILE A 42 8.98 25.15 21.97
N LYS A 43 8.13 26.17 22.01
CA LYS A 43 7.58 26.67 23.28
C LYS A 43 6.68 25.60 23.88
N HIS A 44 6.84 25.31 25.18
CA HIS A 44 6.06 24.30 25.91
C HIS A 44 4.54 24.47 25.80
N GLU A 45 4.07 25.70 25.56
CA GLU A 45 2.65 26.04 25.38
C GLU A 45 2.02 25.49 24.08
N ASN A 46 2.84 24.95 23.15
CA ASN A 46 2.37 24.42 21.87
C ASN A 46 2.36 22.89 21.79
N ILE A 47 2.79 22.19 22.84
CA ILE A 47 2.81 20.71 22.86
C ILE A 47 1.40 20.20 23.15
N THR A 48 0.85 19.41 22.24
CA THR A 48 -0.50 18.83 22.38
C THR A 48 -0.48 17.43 22.97
N PHE A 49 0.63 16.69 22.82
CA PHE A 49 0.69 15.29 23.22
C PHE A 49 2.12 14.80 23.39
N ILE A 50 2.35 13.97 24.42
CA ILE A 50 3.58 13.20 24.62
C ILE A 50 3.19 11.79 25.08
N ASP A 51 3.74 10.77 24.42
CA ASP A 51 3.57 9.37 24.84
C ASP A 51 4.77 8.52 24.37
N TYR A 52 4.82 7.28 24.83
CA TYR A 52 5.87 6.34 24.45
C TYR A 52 5.36 4.92 24.22
N VAL A 53 6.16 4.13 23.48
CA VAL A 53 5.88 2.73 23.17
C VAL A 53 7.16 1.91 23.28
N TYR A 54 7.03 0.64 23.63
CA TYR A 54 8.12 -0.32 23.58
C TYR A 54 8.12 -1.06 22.24
N ILE A 55 9.28 -1.09 21.59
CA ILE A 55 9.50 -1.72 20.31
C ILE A 55 10.62 -2.75 20.49
N PRO A 56 10.34 -4.06 20.35
CA PRO A 56 11.37 -5.07 20.36
C PRO A 56 12.11 -5.08 19.03
N ALA A 57 13.43 -5.17 19.11
CA ALA A 57 14.34 -5.19 17.97
C ALA A 57 15.45 -6.23 18.18
N ILE A 58 16.33 -6.39 17.19
CA ILE A 58 17.44 -7.35 17.24
C ILE A 58 18.75 -6.58 17.17
N PHE A 59 19.56 -6.66 18.21
CA PHE A 59 20.87 -6.03 18.28
C PHE A 59 21.91 -7.11 18.56
N ASN A 60 22.95 -7.25 17.72
CA ASN A 60 23.97 -8.30 17.87
C ASN A 60 23.39 -9.71 18.13
N GLU A 61 22.42 -10.12 17.31
CA GLU A 61 21.76 -11.42 17.41
C GLU A 61 20.94 -11.68 18.69
N ILE A 62 20.73 -10.67 19.55
CA ILE A 62 19.86 -10.78 20.73
C ILE A 62 18.67 -9.84 20.60
N GLY A 63 17.53 -10.27 21.16
CA GLY A 63 16.36 -9.41 21.27
C GLY A 63 16.58 -8.33 22.33
N VAL A 64 16.24 -7.09 22.00
CA VAL A 64 16.28 -5.94 22.91
C VAL A 64 14.95 -5.20 22.85
N LEU A 65 14.55 -4.57 23.96
CA LEU A 65 13.38 -3.69 24.02
C LEU A 65 13.85 -2.24 24.02
N THR A 66 13.42 -1.48 23.01
CA THR A 66 13.72 -0.06 22.91
C THR A 66 12.47 0.76 23.16
N ARG A 67 12.59 1.82 23.95
CA ARG A 67 11.50 2.78 24.18
C ARG A 67 11.58 3.91 23.17
N PHE A 68 10.47 4.21 22.52
CA PHE A 68 10.32 5.35 21.62
C PHE A 68 9.30 6.33 22.14
N TYR A 69 9.61 7.61 22.02
CA TYR A 69 8.74 8.70 22.39
C TYR A 69 8.21 9.41 21.15
N LEU A 70 7.00 9.94 21.26
CA LEU A 70 6.40 10.85 20.29
C LEU A 70 5.98 12.14 21.01
N THR A 71 6.37 13.27 20.46
CA THR A 71 5.78 14.58 20.76
C THR A 71 4.99 15.06 19.55
N VAL A 72 3.76 15.51 19.76
CA VAL A 72 2.90 16.10 18.72
C VAL A 72 2.58 17.54 19.08
N PHE A 73 2.57 18.41 18.07
CA PHE A 73 2.17 19.81 18.17
C PHE A 73 1.55 20.29 16.85
N PRO A 74 0.75 21.38 16.84
CA PRO A 74 0.17 21.92 15.61
C PRO A 74 1.23 22.25 14.56
N GLY A 75 0.95 21.95 13.29
CA GLY A 75 1.90 22.14 12.20
C GLY A 75 1.39 21.69 10.84
N SER A 76 2.31 21.26 9.96
CA SER A 76 2.02 21.03 8.54
C SER A 76 2.34 19.60 8.07
N GLY A 77 2.21 18.60 8.96
CA GLY A 77 2.41 17.20 8.60
C GLY A 77 3.87 16.77 8.58
N TYR A 78 4.78 17.60 9.09
CA TYR A 78 6.21 17.29 9.12
C TYR A 78 6.52 16.20 10.14
N VAL A 79 7.51 15.38 9.81
CA VAL A 79 8.05 14.35 10.69
C VAL A 79 9.51 14.68 10.97
N PHE A 80 9.81 14.85 12.25
CA PHE A 80 11.16 15.04 12.77
C PHE A 80 11.55 13.81 13.56
N ILE A 81 12.83 13.47 13.49
CA ILE A 81 13.40 12.34 14.21
C ILE A 81 14.68 12.78 14.91
N SER A 82 14.84 12.39 16.17
CA SER A 82 16.09 12.52 16.91
C SER A 82 16.57 11.12 17.28
N LEU A 83 17.56 10.65 16.53
CA LEU A 83 18.10 9.29 16.63
C LEU A 83 19.60 9.33 16.85
N PRO A 84 20.20 8.27 17.43
CA PRO A 84 21.65 8.11 17.44
C PRO A 84 22.26 8.23 16.03
N PRO A 85 23.52 8.68 15.89
CA PRO A 85 24.11 9.09 14.61
C PRO A 85 24.35 7.95 13.61
N PHE A 86 24.11 6.70 14.01
CA PHE A 86 24.41 5.51 13.22
C PHE A 86 23.22 5.01 12.40
N PHE A 87 22.07 5.70 12.41
CA PHE A 87 20.85 5.21 11.78
C PHE A 87 20.81 5.41 10.25
N GLU A 88 20.71 4.32 9.50
CA GLU A 88 20.63 4.35 8.04
C GLU A 88 19.46 5.21 7.53
N ARG A 89 19.73 6.01 6.49
CA ARG A 89 18.78 6.97 5.92
C ARG A 89 17.50 6.28 5.42
N GLU A 90 17.62 5.08 4.87
CA GLU A 90 16.49 4.35 4.30
C GLU A 90 15.44 4.01 5.36
N TYR A 91 15.85 3.62 6.56
CA TYR A 91 14.92 3.30 7.65
C TYR A 91 14.25 4.54 8.26
N GLN A 92 14.78 5.74 8.03
CA GLN A 92 14.14 7.01 8.42
C GLN A 92 12.80 7.21 7.69
N THR A 93 12.64 6.61 6.52
CA THR A 93 11.37 6.63 5.78
C THR A 93 10.25 5.87 6.51
N GLY A 94 10.60 4.95 7.42
CA GLY A 94 9.63 4.19 8.21
C GLY A 94 8.74 5.07 9.09
N PHE A 95 9.24 6.22 9.56
CA PHE A 95 8.44 7.19 10.29
C PHE A 95 7.39 7.87 9.39
N LEU A 96 7.72 8.11 8.12
CA LEU A 96 6.77 8.61 7.13
C LEU A 96 5.71 7.56 6.81
N PHE A 97 6.10 6.29 6.62
CA PHE A 97 5.15 5.19 6.40
C PHE A 97 4.11 5.09 7.52
N SER A 98 4.59 5.21 8.76
CA SER A 98 3.76 5.18 9.96
C SER A 98 2.76 6.34 9.99
N LYS A 99 3.21 7.56 9.64
CA LYS A 99 2.35 8.74 9.54
C LYS A 99 1.30 8.57 8.43
N GLU A 100 1.72 8.16 7.23
CA GLU A 100 0.80 7.99 6.10
C GLU A 100 -0.29 6.95 6.39
N ALA A 101 0.06 5.81 6.99
CA ALA A 101 -0.91 4.79 7.40
C ALA A 101 -2.00 5.35 8.33
N VAL A 102 -1.61 6.19 9.30
CA VAL A 102 -2.56 6.80 10.24
C VAL A 102 -3.33 7.95 9.60
N CYS A 103 -2.72 8.75 8.73
CA CYS A 103 -3.38 9.85 8.03
C CYS A 103 -4.49 9.38 7.08
N LYS A 104 -4.45 8.12 6.62
CA LYS A 104 -5.59 7.51 5.92
C LYS A 104 -6.82 7.38 6.81
N LEU A 105 -6.67 7.28 8.14
CA LEU A 105 -7.76 7.17 9.10
C LEU A 105 -8.29 8.54 9.58
N TYR A 106 -7.48 9.60 9.56
CA TYR A 106 -7.85 10.92 10.11
C TYR A 106 -7.57 12.06 9.12
N GLU A 107 -8.61 12.78 8.70
CA GLU A 107 -8.51 13.82 7.66
C GLU A 107 -7.64 15.02 8.10
N ASN A 108 -7.60 15.32 9.39
CA ASN A 108 -6.79 16.41 9.97
C ASN A 108 -5.36 15.98 10.33
N CYS A 109 -4.90 14.79 9.93
CA CYS A 109 -3.61 14.25 10.33
C CYS A 109 -2.42 15.09 9.89
N ASN A 110 -2.53 15.78 8.75
CA ASN A 110 -1.50 16.67 8.23
C ASN A 110 -1.51 18.07 8.89
N ASN A 111 -2.40 18.34 9.85
CA ASN A 111 -2.43 19.61 10.61
C ASN A 111 -1.49 19.58 11.84
N TYR A 112 -0.71 18.51 11.99
CA TYR A 112 0.18 18.30 13.12
C TYR A 112 1.58 17.94 12.66
N THR A 113 2.56 18.30 13.49
CA THR A 113 3.95 17.91 13.34
C THR A 113 4.29 16.86 14.38
N TYR A 114 5.09 15.87 13.97
CA TYR A 114 5.44 14.70 14.77
C TYR A 114 6.94 14.67 15.02
N LEU A 115 7.36 14.65 16.29
CA LEU A 115 8.76 14.48 16.69
C LEU A 115 8.93 13.13 17.38
N PHE A 116 9.64 12.21 16.72
CA PHE A 116 10.03 10.94 17.30
C PHE A 116 11.44 11.01 17.87
N TYR A 117 11.65 10.41 19.04
CA TYR A 117 12.97 10.31 19.63
C TYR A 117 13.10 9.09 20.54
N THR A 118 14.34 8.70 20.83
CA THR A 118 14.67 7.67 21.81
C THR A 118 15.90 8.10 22.61
N ASP A 119 15.90 7.77 23.90
CA ASP A 119 17.06 7.95 24.77
C ASP A 119 17.95 6.68 24.78
N ASP A 120 17.53 5.62 24.08
CA ASP A 120 18.21 4.34 24.05
C ASP A 120 19.35 4.34 23.02
N VAL A 121 20.55 4.05 23.48
CA VAL A 121 21.75 3.93 22.65
C VAL A 121 21.90 2.55 22.02
N LYS A 122 21.17 1.53 22.50
CA LYS A 122 21.14 0.17 21.94
C LYS A 122 19.97 0.04 20.97
N PHE A 123 19.99 0.91 19.97
CA PHE A 123 18.95 0.98 18.97
C PHE A 123 19.27 0.03 17.80
N ALA A 124 18.27 -0.75 17.37
CA ALA A 124 18.40 -1.68 16.26
C ALA A 124 17.59 -1.23 15.05
N GLU A 125 18.23 -1.34 13.89
CA GLU A 125 17.75 -0.76 12.62
C GLU A 125 16.68 -1.61 11.93
N GLY A 126 16.00 -1.01 10.95
CA GLY A 126 14.99 -1.67 10.14
C GLY A 126 13.57 -1.13 10.29
N PHE A 127 12.69 -1.58 9.41
CA PHE A 127 11.28 -1.17 9.38
C PHE A 127 10.40 -1.79 10.47
N SER A 128 10.95 -2.69 11.28
CA SER A 128 10.16 -3.51 12.20
C SER A 128 9.56 -2.77 13.40
N GLY A 129 9.90 -1.49 13.59
CA GLY A 129 9.30 -0.61 14.60
C GLY A 129 8.14 0.25 14.12
N THR A 130 7.86 0.27 12.82
CA THR A 130 6.89 1.21 12.21
C THR A 130 5.45 0.98 12.67
N ALA A 131 5.07 -0.27 13.00
CA ALA A 131 3.78 -0.52 13.66
C ALA A 131 3.67 0.18 15.03
N GLY A 132 4.78 0.26 15.79
CA GLY A 132 4.84 0.99 17.05
C GLY A 132 4.77 2.51 16.88
N PHE A 133 5.47 3.06 15.88
CA PHE A 133 5.36 4.50 15.57
C PHE A 133 3.94 4.88 15.15
N SER A 134 3.28 4.01 14.37
CA SER A 134 1.87 4.21 13.98
C SER A 134 0.95 4.19 15.20
N LEU A 135 1.20 3.27 16.15
CA LEU A 135 0.45 3.19 17.40
C LEU A 135 0.60 4.46 18.25
N LEU A 136 1.77 5.08 18.29
CA LEU A 136 1.99 6.37 18.96
C LEU A 136 1.17 7.50 18.32
N ILE A 137 1.12 7.56 16.99
CA ILE A 137 0.28 8.56 16.31
C ILE A 137 -1.21 8.25 16.56
N LEU A 138 -1.61 6.98 16.57
CA LEU A 138 -2.99 6.60 16.91
C LEU A 138 -3.36 7.03 18.32
N SER A 139 -2.48 6.89 19.31
CA SER A 139 -2.78 7.26 20.70
C SER A 139 -3.04 8.76 20.87
N PHE A 140 -2.35 9.60 20.07
CA PHE A 140 -2.67 11.01 19.93
C PHE A 140 -4.10 11.24 19.43
N PHE A 141 -4.49 10.66 18.29
CA PHE A 141 -5.85 10.83 17.75
C PHE A 141 -6.95 10.21 18.60
N LYS A 142 -6.60 9.22 19.45
CA LYS A 142 -7.50 8.64 20.45
C LYS A 142 -7.54 9.42 21.76
N ASN A 143 -6.73 10.48 21.90
CA ASN A 143 -6.58 11.25 23.13
C ASN A 143 -6.34 10.34 24.35
N LYS A 144 -5.54 9.29 24.17
CA LYS A 144 -5.24 8.28 25.19
C LYS A 144 -3.75 8.26 25.46
N THR A 145 -3.34 8.90 26.54
CA THR A 145 -1.98 8.75 27.08
C THR A 145 -1.92 7.45 27.89
N ARG A 146 -0.84 6.65 27.73
CA ARG A 146 -0.66 5.32 28.37
C ARG A 146 -1.47 4.21 27.72
N ILE A 147 -1.08 3.91 26.50
CA ILE A 147 -1.46 2.73 25.74
C ILE A 147 -1.28 1.47 26.60
N VAL A 148 -2.16 0.47 26.46
CA VAL A 148 -1.97 -0.86 27.07
C VAL A 148 -0.54 -1.32 26.76
N ASN A 149 0.24 -1.66 27.79
CA ASN A 149 1.69 -1.74 27.67
C ASN A 149 2.15 -3.10 27.10
N TYR A 150 1.69 -3.47 25.90
CA TYR A 150 2.25 -4.58 25.13
C TYR A 150 3.23 -4.02 24.11
N PRO A 151 4.50 -4.46 24.10
CA PRO A 151 5.43 -4.12 23.04
C PRO A 151 4.91 -4.57 21.69
N ILE A 152 5.32 -3.87 20.63
CA ILE A 152 4.83 -4.10 19.27
C ILE A 152 5.97 -4.11 18.25
N THR A 153 5.90 -5.04 17.31
CA THR A 153 6.78 -5.09 16.14
C THR A 153 5.98 -5.41 14.88
N GLY A 154 6.43 -4.90 13.74
CA GLY A 154 5.80 -5.09 12.45
C GLY A 154 6.17 -3.96 11.50
N PHE A 155 6.13 -4.26 10.20
CA PHE A 155 6.34 -3.25 9.17
C PHE A 155 4.99 -2.66 8.74
N MET A 156 4.61 -1.50 9.28
CA MET A 156 3.43 -0.78 8.82
C MET A 156 3.68 -0.21 7.42
N LEU A 157 2.93 -0.71 6.45
CA LEU A 157 2.86 -0.16 5.11
C LEU A 157 1.94 1.08 5.10
N PRO A 158 2.14 2.05 4.19
CA PRO A 158 1.31 3.25 4.12
C PRO A 158 -0.19 2.98 3.90
N ASN A 159 -0.59 1.81 3.39
CA ASN A 159 -1.99 1.39 3.27
C ASN A 159 -2.61 0.84 4.57
N GLY A 160 -1.85 0.78 5.66
CA GLY A 160 -2.32 0.31 6.95
C GLY A 160 -2.19 -1.20 7.17
N VAL A 161 -1.59 -1.94 6.23
CA VAL A 161 -1.23 -3.35 6.43
C VAL A 161 0.07 -3.46 7.20
N ILE A 162 0.14 -4.39 8.14
CA ILE A 162 1.33 -4.72 8.92
C ILE A 162 1.97 -5.96 8.29
N ALA A 163 3.07 -5.75 7.58
CA ALA A 163 3.88 -6.79 6.98
C ALA A 163 4.78 -7.49 8.04
N PRO A 164 5.06 -8.79 7.85
CA PRO A 164 5.90 -9.58 8.75
C PRO A 164 7.33 -9.08 8.80
N VAL A 165 8.01 -9.41 9.90
CA VAL A 165 9.38 -8.97 10.18
C VAL A 165 10.21 -10.16 10.66
N SER A 166 11.53 -10.08 10.51
CA SER A 166 12.44 -11.15 10.94
C SER A 166 12.66 -11.18 12.45
N GLY A 167 13.13 -12.35 12.92
CA GLY A 167 13.54 -12.66 14.29
C GLY A 167 12.47 -12.41 15.35
N ILE A 168 11.22 -12.78 15.03
CA ILE A 168 10.10 -12.75 15.96
C ILE A 168 10.40 -13.51 17.25
N ASP A 169 11.08 -14.67 17.18
CA ASP A 169 11.37 -15.47 18.38
C ASP A 169 12.24 -14.72 19.39
N LYS A 170 13.30 -14.05 18.92
CA LYS A 170 14.21 -13.24 19.76
C LYS A 170 13.50 -12.01 20.33
N LYS A 171 12.67 -11.37 19.51
CA LYS A 171 11.84 -10.21 19.91
C LYS A 171 10.80 -10.61 20.96
N LEU A 172 10.20 -11.79 20.81
CA LEU A 172 9.27 -12.35 21.78
C LEU A 172 9.99 -12.70 23.08
N GLU A 173 11.15 -13.36 23.04
CA GLU A 173 11.95 -13.65 24.22
C GLU A 173 12.29 -12.37 25.01
N ALA A 174 12.75 -11.32 24.33
CA ALA A 174 13.02 -10.03 24.96
C ALA A 174 11.77 -9.39 25.56
N THR A 175 10.64 -9.45 24.84
CA THR A 175 9.35 -8.96 25.31
C THR A 175 8.92 -9.66 26.59
N LEU A 176 9.01 -10.99 26.62
CA LEU A 176 8.53 -11.81 27.73
C LEU A 176 9.34 -11.68 29.03
N LYS A 177 10.49 -10.98 29.01
CA LYS A 177 11.25 -10.63 30.21
C LYS A 177 10.51 -9.58 31.06
N GLU A 178 9.70 -8.73 30.45
CA GLU A 178 9.04 -7.60 31.12
C GLU A 178 7.52 -7.56 30.88
N PHE A 179 7.03 -8.19 29.82
CA PHE A 179 5.64 -8.09 29.35
C PHE A 179 5.01 -9.45 29.11
N ARG A 180 3.68 -9.51 29.25
CA ARG A 180 2.94 -10.78 29.08
C ARG A 180 2.77 -11.20 27.62
N TYR A 181 2.69 -10.23 26.71
CA TYR A 181 2.38 -10.44 25.31
C TYR A 181 3.17 -9.51 24.42
N LEU A 182 3.48 -9.99 23.21
CA LEU A 182 3.95 -9.20 22.08
C LEU A 182 2.80 -8.98 21.09
N VAL A 183 2.66 -7.77 20.54
CA VAL A 183 1.80 -7.52 19.37
C VAL A 183 2.65 -7.63 18.11
N ALA A 184 2.28 -8.52 17.19
CA ALA A 184 3.03 -8.75 15.95
C ALA A 184 2.17 -9.39 14.85
N PRO A 185 2.54 -9.28 13.56
CA PRO A 185 1.90 -9.99 12.45
C PRO A 185 2.30 -11.48 12.41
N ALA A 186 2.11 -12.19 13.51
CA ALA A 186 2.49 -13.59 13.69
C ALA A 186 1.47 -14.34 14.57
N GLU A 187 1.48 -15.67 14.49
CA GLU A 187 0.65 -16.55 15.30
C GLU A 187 1.52 -17.28 16.33
N ASN A 188 1.27 -17.04 17.61
CA ASN A 188 1.89 -17.71 18.75
C ASN A 188 1.00 -17.48 19.98
N GLU A 189 0.98 -18.40 20.95
CA GLU A 189 0.18 -18.27 22.18
C GLU A 189 0.50 -17.04 23.05
N LYS A 190 1.72 -16.50 22.93
CA LYS A 190 2.18 -15.27 23.59
C LYS A 190 2.20 -14.05 22.67
N ILE A 191 1.67 -14.19 21.44
CA ILE A 191 1.53 -13.10 20.48
C ILE A 191 0.05 -12.75 20.29
N LEU A 192 -0.29 -11.48 20.50
CA LEU A 192 -1.55 -10.91 20.06
C LEU A 192 -1.39 -10.52 18.59
N SER A 193 -1.92 -11.33 17.68
CA SER A 193 -1.71 -11.08 16.25
C SER A 193 -2.37 -9.79 15.79
N ALA A 194 -1.62 -8.96 15.06
CA ALA A 194 -2.10 -7.76 14.39
C ALA A 194 -1.56 -7.74 12.95
N TYR A 195 -2.44 -7.65 11.96
CA TYR A 195 -2.08 -7.64 10.54
C TYR A 195 -2.43 -6.33 9.86
N THR A 196 -3.24 -5.49 10.50
CA THR A 196 -3.65 -4.17 10.02
C THR A 196 -3.69 -3.15 11.13
N ILE A 197 -3.76 -1.88 10.75
CA ILE A 197 -3.97 -0.76 11.67
C ILE A 197 -5.28 -0.86 12.46
N LEU A 198 -6.32 -1.52 11.93
CA LEU A 198 -7.57 -1.76 12.67
C LEU A 198 -7.38 -2.78 13.81
N ASP A 199 -6.47 -3.74 13.64
CA ASP A 199 -6.14 -4.68 14.73
C ASP A 199 -5.47 -3.95 15.89
N LEU A 200 -4.64 -2.93 15.61
CA LEU A 200 -4.07 -2.08 16.65
C LEU A 200 -5.16 -1.30 17.39
N LEU A 201 -6.14 -0.77 16.65
CA LEU A 201 -7.28 -0.09 17.24
C LEU A 201 -8.09 -1.00 18.18
N LYS A 202 -8.29 -2.25 17.76
CA LYS A 202 -8.95 -3.27 18.56
C LYS A 202 -8.16 -3.64 19.81
N ILE A 203 -6.87 -3.97 19.65
CA ILE A 203 -6.01 -4.47 20.74
C ILE A 203 -5.77 -3.39 21.80
N TYR A 204 -5.43 -2.17 21.38
CA TYR A 204 -4.96 -1.12 22.29
C TYR A 204 -6.05 -0.16 22.75
N PHE A 205 -7.12 0.00 21.98
CA PHE A 205 -8.17 0.97 22.29
C PHE A 205 -9.56 0.33 22.47
N ASN A 206 -9.67 -0.99 22.33
CA ASN A 206 -10.92 -1.75 22.38
C ASN A 206 -11.95 -1.26 21.34
N GLU A 207 -11.46 -0.78 20.20
CA GLU A 207 -12.31 -0.37 19.09
C GLU A 207 -12.41 -1.50 18.08
N SER A 208 -13.55 -2.18 18.10
CA SER A 208 -13.90 -3.15 17.08
C SER A 208 -14.80 -2.51 16.05
N TYR A 209 -14.64 -2.91 14.81
CA TYR A 209 -15.48 -2.44 13.74
C TYR A 209 -16.10 -3.61 13.00
N ASN A 210 -17.42 -3.56 12.86
CA ASN A 210 -18.17 -4.47 12.02
C ASN A 210 -18.76 -3.65 10.86
N TYR A 211 -18.36 -4.00 9.65
CA TYR A 211 -18.70 -3.24 8.46
C TYR A 211 -19.54 -4.09 7.52
N GLU A 212 -20.76 -3.63 7.28
CA GLU A 212 -21.61 -4.14 6.20
C GLU A 212 -21.57 -3.15 5.05
N ILE A 213 -21.05 -3.60 3.90
CA ILE A 213 -21.03 -2.79 2.69
C ILE A 213 -22.43 -2.83 2.07
N ALA A 214 -23.06 -1.67 1.91
CA ALA A 214 -24.25 -1.55 1.07
C ALA A 214 -23.86 -1.73 -0.41
N ILE A 215 -24.25 -2.86 -0.99
CA ILE A 215 -23.97 -3.19 -2.38
C ILE A 215 -25.13 -2.66 -3.24
N PRO A 216 -24.87 -1.84 -4.27
CA PRO A 216 -25.92 -1.36 -5.16
C PRO A 216 -26.68 -2.52 -5.84
N GLU A 217 -28.01 -2.48 -5.86
CA GLU A 217 -28.83 -3.51 -6.53
C GLU A 217 -28.50 -3.65 -8.02
N GLU A 218 -28.27 -2.52 -8.70
CA GLU A 218 -27.89 -2.50 -10.11
C GLU A 218 -26.56 -3.20 -10.36
N TYR A 219 -25.60 -3.08 -9.43
CA TYR A 219 -24.35 -3.83 -9.50
C TYR A 219 -24.62 -5.33 -9.49
N ASN A 220 -25.45 -5.82 -8.54
CA ASN A 220 -25.77 -7.25 -8.41
C ASN A 220 -26.45 -7.79 -9.68
N LYS A 221 -27.33 -6.99 -10.28
CA LYS A 221 -27.97 -7.33 -11.56
C LYS A 221 -26.93 -7.48 -12.68
N ILE A 222 -26.08 -6.47 -12.87
CA ILE A 222 -25.09 -6.46 -13.96
C ILE A 222 -24.07 -7.59 -13.79
N ILE A 223 -23.54 -7.80 -12.59
CA ILE A 223 -22.53 -8.85 -12.39
C ILE A 223 -23.11 -10.25 -12.59
N LYS A 224 -24.38 -10.46 -12.20
CA LYS A 224 -25.09 -11.71 -12.46
C LYS A 224 -25.24 -11.97 -13.96
N GLU A 225 -25.67 -10.96 -14.72
CA GLU A 225 -25.79 -11.05 -16.17
C GLU A 225 -24.43 -11.35 -16.82
N VAL A 226 -23.36 -10.65 -16.42
CA VAL A 226 -22.00 -10.90 -16.92
C VAL A 226 -21.54 -12.32 -16.60
N ALA A 227 -21.80 -12.80 -15.38
CA ALA A 227 -21.40 -14.14 -14.95
C ALA A 227 -22.13 -15.23 -15.74
N ILE A 228 -23.45 -15.13 -15.90
CA ILE A 228 -24.24 -16.10 -16.65
C ILE A 228 -23.79 -16.16 -18.13
N ASP A 229 -23.58 -14.99 -18.74
CA ASP A 229 -23.15 -14.84 -20.13
C ASP A 229 -21.77 -15.52 -20.38
N ILE A 230 -20.76 -15.22 -19.55
CA ILE A 230 -19.42 -15.82 -19.74
C ILE A 230 -19.33 -17.30 -19.34
N CYS A 231 -20.17 -17.74 -18.39
CA CYS A 231 -20.19 -19.12 -17.90
C CYS A 231 -21.02 -20.07 -18.75
N GLU A 232 -21.62 -19.59 -19.85
CA GLU A 232 -22.40 -20.44 -20.76
C GLU A 232 -21.59 -21.67 -21.20
N ASN A 233 -22.20 -22.86 -21.10
CA ASN A 233 -21.59 -24.15 -21.43
C ASN A 233 -20.41 -24.58 -20.53
N ILE A 234 -20.24 -23.98 -19.34
CA ILE A 234 -19.25 -24.43 -18.34
C ILE A 234 -19.96 -25.19 -17.22
N THR A 235 -19.54 -26.44 -16.99
CA THR A 235 -20.16 -27.36 -16.01
C THR A 235 -19.26 -27.65 -14.81
N ARG A 236 -18.20 -26.85 -14.59
CA ARG A 236 -17.30 -27.04 -13.45
C ARG A 236 -18.01 -26.82 -12.11
N TRP A 237 -17.71 -27.66 -11.13
CA TRP A 237 -18.40 -27.65 -9.84
C TRP A 237 -18.18 -26.35 -9.04
N ASP A 238 -16.97 -25.77 -9.12
CA ASP A 238 -16.59 -24.53 -8.44
C ASP A 238 -17.31 -23.31 -9.03
N VAL A 239 -17.46 -23.26 -10.35
CA VAL A 239 -18.30 -22.28 -11.06
C VAL A 239 -19.75 -22.39 -10.64
N LYS A 240 -20.31 -23.61 -10.64
CA LYS A 240 -21.70 -23.85 -10.24
C LYS A 240 -21.94 -23.40 -8.79
N TYR A 241 -21.04 -23.78 -7.88
CA TYR A 241 -21.07 -23.34 -6.49
C TYR A 241 -21.07 -21.82 -6.38
N ALA A 242 -20.19 -21.13 -7.10
CA ALA A 242 -20.11 -19.67 -7.07
C ALA A 242 -21.42 -19.01 -7.57
N LEU A 243 -22.00 -19.50 -8.66
CA LEU A 243 -23.28 -18.99 -9.19
C LEU A 243 -24.45 -19.20 -8.23
N GLU A 244 -24.56 -20.38 -7.62
CA GLU A 244 -25.64 -20.74 -6.68
C GLU A 244 -25.57 -19.94 -5.38
N ASN A 245 -24.36 -19.54 -4.96
CA ASN A 245 -24.13 -18.74 -3.75
C ASN A 245 -24.02 -17.22 -4.03
N GLY A 246 -24.39 -16.76 -5.23
CA GLY A 246 -24.37 -15.33 -5.58
C GLY A 246 -22.98 -14.70 -5.70
N ARG A 247 -21.91 -15.52 -5.77
CA ARG A 247 -20.51 -15.11 -5.98
C ARG A 247 -20.23 -14.87 -7.47
N TYR A 248 -21.01 -13.97 -8.07
CA TYR A 248 -21.05 -13.80 -9.53
C TYR A 248 -19.72 -13.31 -10.12
N TYR A 249 -18.97 -12.43 -9.45
CA TYR A 249 -17.68 -11.98 -9.96
C TYR A 249 -16.64 -13.11 -10.00
N THR A 250 -16.63 -13.96 -8.98
CA THR A 250 -15.78 -15.15 -8.92
C THR A 250 -16.17 -16.14 -9.99
N ALA A 251 -17.47 -16.43 -10.15
CA ALA A 251 -17.95 -17.27 -11.24
C ALA A 251 -17.45 -16.74 -12.59
N ALA A 252 -17.65 -15.45 -12.87
CA ALA A 252 -17.19 -14.83 -14.11
C ALA A 252 -15.67 -14.97 -14.32
N SER A 253 -14.88 -14.80 -13.25
CA SER A 253 -13.41 -14.93 -13.29
C SER A 253 -12.95 -16.37 -13.53
N LEU A 254 -13.58 -17.37 -12.89
CA LEU A 254 -13.30 -18.79 -13.10
C LEU A 254 -13.68 -19.21 -14.53
N CYS A 255 -14.83 -18.77 -15.00
CA CYS A 255 -15.29 -19.02 -16.36
C CYS A 255 -14.38 -18.39 -17.41
N TYR A 256 -13.90 -17.16 -17.18
CA TYR A 256 -12.88 -16.55 -18.03
C TYR A 256 -11.62 -17.42 -18.15
N ARG A 257 -11.09 -17.91 -17.02
CA ARG A 257 -9.90 -18.79 -17.01
C ARG A 257 -10.14 -20.06 -17.82
N GLU A 258 -11.28 -20.70 -17.59
CA GLU A 258 -11.69 -21.93 -18.28
C GLU A 258 -11.85 -21.71 -19.80
N LYS A 259 -12.56 -20.65 -20.19
CA LYS A 259 -12.74 -20.28 -21.60
C LYS A 259 -11.41 -19.98 -22.28
N SER A 260 -10.56 -19.19 -21.63
CA SER A 260 -9.25 -18.81 -22.14
C SER A 260 -8.32 -20.00 -22.36
N ALA A 261 -8.45 -21.07 -21.56
CA ALA A 261 -7.68 -22.29 -21.71
C ALA A 261 -8.30 -23.26 -22.74
N ASN A 262 -9.61 -23.48 -22.68
CA ASN A 262 -10.23 -24.67 -23.27
C ASN A 262 -11.22 -24.37 -24.42
N PHE A 263 -11.64 -23.12 -24.63
CA PHE A 263 -12.66 -22.81 -25.64
C PHE A 263 -12.10 -22.01 -26.81
N ASP A 264 -12.15 -22.60 -28.00
CA ASP A 264 -11.71 -21.95 -29.22
C ASP A 264 -12.68 -20.85 -29.66
N VAL A 265 -12.12 -19.88 -30.38
CA VAL A 265 -12.83 -18.69 -30.82
C VAL A 265 -12.93 -18.75 -32.34
N ASN A 266 -14.16 -18.78 -32.87
CA ASN A 266 -14.42 -18.77 -34.31
C ASN A 266 -14.38 -17.34 -34.87
N LEU A 267 -13.28 -16.63 -34.61
CA LEU A 267 -12.99 -15.29 -35.12
C LEU A 267 -11.53 -15.23 -35.53
N SER A 268 -11.25 -14.59 -36.65
CA SER A 268 -9.88 -14.24 -37.04
C SER A 268 -9.29 -13.19 -36.10
N GLU A 269 -7.97 -13.15 -36.00
CA GLU A 269 -7.29 -12.15 -35.18
C GLU A 269 -7.66 -10.71 -35.59
N LYS A 270 -7.82 -10.46 -36.90
CA LYS A 270 -8.25 -9.16 -37.43
C LYS A 270 -9.65 -8.77 -36.97
N GLU A 271 -10.58 -9.73 -36.86
CA GLU A 271 -11.92 -9.47 -36.32
C GLU A 271 -11.86 -9.15 -34.83
N ILE A 272 -11.00 -9.84 -34.08
CA ILE A 272 -10.81 -9.59 -32.64
C ILE A 272 -10.18 -8.21 -32.42
N ASP A 273 -9.16 -7.83 -33.19
CA ASP A 273 -8.53 -6.51 -33.09
C ASP A 273 -9.54 -5.40 -33.41
N LYS A 274 -10.41 -5.60 -34.42
CA LYS A 274 -11.50 -4.67 -34.74
C LYS A 274 -12.47 -4.49 -33.57
N LEU A 275 -12.87 -5.58 -32.91
CA LEU A 275 -13.72 -5.53 -31.72
C LEU A 275 -13.06 -4.74 -30.58
N ILE A 276 -11.75 -4.93 -30.36
CA ILE A 276 -10.97 -4.21 -29.35
C ILE A 276 -10.94 -2.71 -29.68
N GLU A 277 -10.64 -2.33 -30.92
CA GLU A 277 -10.59 -0.93 -31.37
C GLU A 277 -11.94 -0.23 -31.25
N GLU A 278 -13.02 -0.90 -31.63
CA GLU A 278 -14.39 -0.38 -31.51
C GLU A 278 -14.74 -0.10 -30.04
N LEU A 279 -14.52 -1.05 -29.15
CA LEU A 279 -14.80 -0.87 -27.72
C LEU A 279 -13.88 0.19 -27.09
N GLU A 280 -12.60 0.21 -27.45
CA GLU A 280 -11.67 1.23 -26.95
C GLU A 280 -12.10 2.64 -27.35
N LYS A 281 -12.55 2.82 -28.61
CA LYS A 281 -13.08 4.10 -29.10
C LYS A 281 -14.34 4.51 -28.35
N LEU A 282 -15.27 3.58 -28.13
CA LEU A 282 -16.49 3.82 -27.35
C LEU A 282 -16.14 4.28 -25.93
N VAL A 283 -15.23 3.57 -25.26
CA VAL A 283 -14.83 3.86 -23.87
C VAL A 283 -14.10 5.20 -23.78
N LYS A 284 -13.17 5.50 -24.69
CA LYS A 284 -12.44 6.78 -24.71
C LYS A 284 -13.38 7.97 -24.87
N ASN A 285 -14.39 7.83 -25.73
CA ASN A 285 -15.39 8.87 -26.00
C ASN A 285 -16.46 9.00 -24.89
N TYR A 286 -16.56 8.02 -23.99
CA TYR A 286 -17.48 8.11 -22.87
C TYR A 286 -17.04 9.19 -21.87
N VAL A 287 -17.94 10.11 -21.55
CA VAL A 287 -17.69 11.22 -20.61
C VAL A 287 -18.11 10.77 -19.21
N CYS A 288 -17.14 10.68 -18.30
CA CYS A 288 -17.39 10.37 -16.91
C CYS A 288 -17.61 11.66 -16.11
N ASN A 289 -18.65 11.66 -15.28
CA ASN A 289 -18.96 12.79 -14.39
C ASN A 289 -18.52 12.52 -12.94
N THR A 290 -18.09 11.30 -12.64
CA THR A 290 -17.69 10.89 -11.30
C THR A 290 -16.35 10.17 -11.30
N TYR A 291 -15.70 10.19 -10.13
CA TYR A 291 -14.47 9.44 -9.88
C TYR A 291 -14.65 7.93 -10.08
N ALA A 292 -15.79 7.37 -9.65
CA ALA A 292 -16.09 5.96 -9.81
C ALA A 292 -16.25 5.57 -11.29
N CYS A 293 -16.79 6.44 -12.15
CA CYS A 293 -16.84 6.21 -13.58
C CYS A 293 -15.44 6.18 -14.20
N GLU A 294 -14.56 7.13 -13.84
CA GLU A 294 -13.18 7.14 -14.32
C GLU A 294 -12.40 5.88 -13.91
N GLU A 295 -12.66 5.36 -12.71
CA GLU A 295 -12.11 4.06 -12.28
C GLU A 295 -12.55 2.92 -13.21
N ILE A 296 -13.86 2.79 -13.49
CA ILE A 296 -14.37 1.75 -14.38
C ILE A 296 -13.83 1.93 -15.80
N LYS A 297 -13.77 3.17 -16.30
CA LYS A 297 -13.17 3.51 -17.59
C LYS A 297 -11.72 3.03 -17.67
N TYR A 298 -10.93 3.27 -16.62
CA TYR A 298 -9.57 2.73 -16.50
C TYR A 298 -9.55 1.19 -16.51
N GLN A 299 -10.41 0.52 -15.73
CA GLN A 299 -10.47 -0.94 -15.68
C GLN A 299 -10.75 -1.58 -17.05
N VAL A 300 -11.61 -0.95 -17.85
CA VAL A 300 -11.91 -1.38 -19.21
C VAL A 300 -10.72 -1.15 -20.13
N LEU A 301 -10.16 0.06 -20.16
CA LEU A 301 -9.03 0.41 -21.03
C LEU A 301 -7.79 -0.44 -20.72
N ASN A 302 -7.48 -0.68 -19.45
CA ASN A 302 -6.37 -1.53 -19.04
C ASN A 302 -6.54 -2.97 -19.55
N ARG A 303 -7.76 -3.53 -19.46
CA ARG A 303 -8.04 -4.88 -20.01
C ARG A 303 -7.91 -4.93 -21.52
N LEU A 304 -8.36 -3.89 -22.24
CA LEU A 304 -8.18 -3.80 -23.69
C LEU A 304 -6.69 -3.68 -24.07
N TYR A 305 -5.92 -2.89 -23.32
CA TYR A 305 -4.47 -2.81 -23.49
C TYR A 305 -3.80 -4.16 -23.28
N MET A 306 -4.15 -4.89 -22.20
CA MET A 306 -3.65 -6.24 -21.96
C MET A 306 -4.03 -7.20 -23.10
N ALA A 307 -5.27 -7.13 -23.62
CA ALA A 307 -5.75 -7.99 -24.69
C ALA A 307 -4.86 -7.91 -25.94
N LYS A 308 -4.42 -6.70 -26.31
CA LYS A 308 -3.57 -6.47 -27.49
C LYS A 308 -2.23 -7.23 -27.44
N ASN A 309 -1.75 -7.58 -26.25
CA ASN A 309 -0.48 -8.27 -26.03
C ASN A 309 -0.63 -9.79 -25.83
N LEU A 310 -1.84 -10.34 -26.02
CA LEU A 310 -2.13 -11.77 -25.83
C LEU A 310 -2.28 -12.51 -27.16
N SER A 311 -2.18 -13.84 -27.10
CA SER A 311 -2.46 -14.74 -28.23
C SER A 311 -3.94 -14.70 -28.64
N SER A 312 -4.30 -15.08 -29.88
CA SER A 312 -5.65 -14.85 -30.44
C SER A 312 -6.81 -15.30 -29.53
N LYS A 313 -6.70 -16.49 -28.92
CA LYS A 313 -7.73 -17.03 -27.99
C LYS A 313 -7.82 -16.20 -26.71
N GLU A 314 -6.70 -15.99 -26.03
CA GLU A 314 -6.63 -15.24 -24.78
C GLU A 314 -6.99 -13.76 -24.98
N LYS A 315 -6.62 -13.19 -26.13
CA LYS A 315 -6.95 -11.84 -26.60
C LYS A 315 -8.47 -11.66 -26.68
N TYR A 316 -9.21 -12.56 -27.32
CA TYR A 316 -10.67 -12.49 -27.39
C TYR A 316 -11.32 -12.55 -26.01
N TRP A 317 -10.94 -13.52 -25.18
CA TRP A 317 -11.53 -13.67 -23.86
C TRP A 317 -11.19 -12.47 -22.96
N ARG A 318 -9.99 -11.89 -23.08
CA ARG A 318 -9.62 -10.67 -22.36
C ARG A 318 -10.45 -9.47 -22.83
N TYR A 319 -10.65 -9.30 -24.13
CA TYR A 319 -11.61 -8.33 -24.68
C TYR A 319 -13.02 -8.53 -24.08
N TYR A 320 -13.49 -9.78 -24.01
CA TYR A 320 -14.81 -10.09 -23.48
C TYR A 320 -14.94 -9.70 -21.99
N THR A 321 -13.90 -9.89 -21.17
CA THR A 321 -13.90 -9.34 -19.81
C THR A 321 -13.99 -7.81 -19.80
N ALA A 322 -13.29 -7.11 -20.69
CA ALA A 322 -13.37 -5.64 -20.80
C ALA A 322 -14.80 -5.19 -21.16
N LYS A 323 -15.47 -5.90 -22.06
CA LYS A 323 -16.89 -5.67 -22.41
C LYS A 323 -17.81 -5.88 -21.19
N GLY A 324 -17.56 -6.91 -20.38
CA GLY A 324 -18.27 -7.12 -19.12
C GLY A 324 -18.10 -5.96 -18.14
N TRP A 325 -16.86 -5.46 -17.98
CA TRP A 325 -16.57 -4.29 -17.14
C TRP A 325 -17.23 -3.01 -17.65
N PHE A 326 -17.31 -2.84 -18.97
CA PHE A 326 -17.95 -1.68 -19.58
C PHE A 326 -19.44 -1.56 -19.22
N LYS A 327 -20.14 -2.68 -18.96
CA LYS A 327 -21.53 -2.65 -18.49
C LYS A 327 -21.72 -1.89 -17.17
N PHE A 328 -20.68 -1.76 -16.35
CA PHE A 328 -20.74 -1.01 -15.09
C PHE A 328 -20.58 0.51 -15.25
N ILE A 329 -20.20 1.01 -16.44
CA ILE A 329 -19.84 2.41 -16.61
C ILE A 329 -21.01 3.36 -16.32
N GLU A 330 -22.24 2.96 -16.68
CA GLU A 330 -23.44 3.75 -16.46
C GLU A 330 -23.76 3.88 -14.97
N ILE A 331 -23.76 2.76 -14.24
CA ILE A 331 -24.06 2.76 -12.81
C ILE A 331 -22.96 3.46 -11.99
N ALA A 332 -21.73 3.49 -12.50
CA ALA A 332 -20.61 4.14 -11.83
C ALA A 332 -20.78 5.66 -11.74
N ASN A 333 -21.56 6.28 -12.65
CA ASN A 333 -21.94 7.69 -12.53
C ASN A 333 -22.88 7.96 -11.34
N ASN A 334 -23.58 6.95 -10.84
CA ASN A 334 -24.50 7.08 -9.70
C ASN A 334 -23.86 6.70 -8.36
N ILE A 335 -22.63 6.18 -8.39
CA ILE A 335 -21.91 5.80 -7.17
C ILE A 335 -21.23 7.02 -6.58
N ASN A 336 -21.70 7.44 -5.40
CA ASN A 336 -21.05 8.48 -4.63
C ASN A 336 -19.75 7.96 -4.01
N ARG A 337 -18.62 8.41 -4.55
CA ARG A 337 -17.29 8.06 -4.06
C ARG A 337 -16.37 9.26 -4.08
N LYS A 338 -15.66 9.45 -2.97
CA LYS A 338 -14.63 10.48 -2.83
C LYS A 338 -13.47 10.21 -3.78
N ASP A 339 -12.99 11.25 -4.45
CA ASP A 339 -11.72 11.19 -5.18
C ASP A 339 -10.57 11.14 -4.17
N THR A 340 -9.79 10.05 -4.22
CA THR A 340 -8.64 9.82 -3.34
C THR A 340 -7.31 9.78 -4.09
N CYS A 341 -7.25 10.24 -5.34
CA CYS A 341 -6.03 10.21 -6.16
C CYS A 341 -4.87 10.99 -5.53
N ASN A 342 -5.14 12.12 -4.87
CA ASN A 342 -4.09 12.88 -4.17
C ASN A 342 -3.44 12.06 -3.04
N ARG A 343 -4.21 11.25 -2.30
CA ARG A 343 -3.68 10.39 -1.23
C ARG A 343 -2.78 9.29 -1.78
N ILE A 344 -3.16 8.70 -2.91
CA ILE A 344 -2.35 7.70 -3.61
C ILE A 344 -1.04 8.31 -4.15
N LEU A 345 -1.09 9.55 -4.64
CA LEU A 345 0.11 10.27 -5.05
C LEU A 345 1.05 10.59 -3.88
N GLU A 346 0.52 10.88 -2.69
CA GLU A 346 1.31 11.06 -1.48
C GLU A 346 1.96 9.74 -1.06
N GLU A 347 1.21 8.64 -1.07
CA GLU A 347 1.70 7.32 -0.74
C GLU A 347 2.86 6.86 -1.63
N VAL A 348 2.72 6.96 -2.96
CA VAL A 348 3.79 6.55 -3.88
C VAL A 348 5.04 7.43 -3.75
N LYS A 349 4.89 8.72 -3.39
CA LYS A 349 6.04 9.57 -3.09
C LYS A 349 6.82 9.02 -1.91
N VAL A 350 6.14 8.56 -0.86
CA VAL A 350 6.84 7.97 0.29
C VAL A 350 7.49 6.63 -0.08
N VAL A 351 6.79 5.77 -0.83
CA VAL A 351 7.35 4.51 -1.32
C VAL A 351 8.57 4.72 -2.23
N SER A 352 8.60 5.80 -3.01
CA SER A 352 9.73 6.12 -3.90
C SER A 352 11.04 6.39 -3.17
N PHE A 353 11.03 6.66 -1.86
CA PHE A 353 12.27 6.73 -1.09
C PHE A 353 12.94 5.37 -0.88
N LEU A 354 12.16 4.27 -0.87
CA LEU A 354 12.70 2.90 -0.84
C LEU A 354 13.03 2.37 -2.23
N TYR A 355 12.36 2.91 -3.24
CA TYR A 355 12.49 2.49 -4.62
C TYR A 355 12.71 3.72 -5.52
N PRO A 356 13.92 4.30 -5.49
CA PRO A 356 14.23 5.55 -6.20
C PRO A 356 14.09 5.42 -7.74
N ASP A 357 14.15 4.19 -8.26
CA ASP A 357 14.03 3.89 -9.68
C ASP A 357 12.57 3.78 -10.17
N ILE A 358 11.58 3.84 -9.26
CA ILE A 358 10.17 3.85 -9.66
C ILE A 358 9.85 5.14 -10.40
N ASN A 359 9.56 5.01 -11.69
CA ASN A 359 9.02 6.11 -12.49
C ASN A 359 7.49 6.16 -12.41
N TYR A 360 6.97 6.87 -11.40
CA TYR A 360 5.52 7.05 -11.23
C TYR A 360 4.99 8.37 -11.81
N LYS A 361 5.86 9.28 -12.29
CA LYS A 361 5.46 10.64 -12.71
C LYS A 361 4.50 10.69 -13.90
N ASN A 362 4.57 9.68 -14.77
CA ASN A 362 3.72 9.57 -15.96
C ASN A 362 2.55 8.61 -15.76
N LEU A 363 2.39 8.05 -14.56
CA LEU A 363 1.31 7.13 -14.25
C LEU A 363 0.09 7.91 -13.77
N THR A 364 -1.07 7.47 -14.22
CA THR A 364 -2.37 7.85 -13.64
C THR A 364 -2.47 7.33 -12.21
N CYS A 365 -3.35 7.92 -11.39
CA CYS A 365 -3.54 7.43 -10.02
C CYS A 365 -4.01 5.97 -9.96
N PHE A 366 -4.75 5.48 -10.96
CA PHE A 366 -5.15 4.08 -11.00
C PHE A 366 -3.98 3.13 -11.32
N GLU A 367 -3.08 3.51 -12.22
CA GLU A 367 -1.84 2.76 -12.46
C GLU A 367 -0.94 2.74 -11.23
N ILE A 368 -0.92 3.83 -10.47
CA ILE A 368 -0.19 3.90 -9.21
C ILE A 368 -0.78 2.93 -8.17
N ARG A 369 -2.12 2.78 -8.07
CA ARG A 369 -2.74 1.77 -7.19
C ARG A 369 -2.28 0.35 -7.54
N GLU A 370 -2.27 0.00 -8.83
CA GLU A 370 -1.80 -1.31 -9.30
C GLU A 370 -0.31 -1.53 -8.97
N LEU A 371 0.51 -0.49 -9.12
CA LEU A 371 1.93 -0.51 -8.77
C LEU A 371 2.14 -0.72 -7.26
N LEU A 372 1.43 0.06 -6.43
CA LEU A 372 1.50 -0.04 -4.96
C LEU A 372 1.04 -1.42 -4.49
N ALA A 373 -0.05 -1.95 -5.04
CA ALA A 373 -0.54 -3.27 -4.70
C ALA A 373 0.51 -4.36 -4.96
N LYS A 374 1.20 -4.30 -6.10
CA LYS A 374 2.32 -5.22 -6.41
C LYS A 374 3.45 -5.09 -5.40
N ILE A 375 3.89 -3.87 -5.09
CA ILE A 375 4.96 -3.62 -4.12
C ILE A 375 4.56 -4.16 -2.74
N TYR A 376 3.39 -3.80 -2.23
CA TYR A 376 2.92 -4.23 -0.91
C TYR A 376 2.68 -5.74 -0.82
N SER A 377 2.16 -6.37 -1.88
CA SER A 377 2.01 -7.82 -1.92
C SER A 377 3.35 -8.57 -1.77
N SER A 378 4.47 -7.96 -2.20
CA SER A 378 5.80 -8.55 -2.04
C SER A 378 6.31 -8.53 -0.59
N TYR A 379 5.84 -7.58 0.22
CA TYR A 379 6.14 -7.52 1.65
C TYR A 379 5.26 -8.43 2.49
N VAL A 380 4.03 -8.70 2.04
CA VAL A 380 3.07 -9.54 2.76
C VAL A 380 3.36 -11.01 2.45
N THR A 381 4.14 -11.68 3.31
CA THR A 381 4.55 -13.09 3.11
C THR A 381 3.74 -14.12 3.90
N TYR A 382 2.90 -13.70 4.86
CA TYR A 382 2.00 -14.62 5.56
C TYR A 382 0.84 -15.09 4.66
N ARG A 383 0.32 -16.30 4.92
CA ARG A 383 -0.76 -16.94 4.16
C ARG A 383 -1.83 -17.59 5.06
N ASN A 384 -2.03 -17.03 6.25
CA ASN A 384 -3.04 -17.51 7.20
C ASN A 384 -4.37 -16.76 7.01
N LYS A 385 -5.46 -17.38 7.46
CA LYS A 385 -6.82 -16.88 7.25
C LYS A 385 -7.07 -15.58 8.03
N LYS A 386 -6.56 -15.50 9.26
CA LYS A 386 -6.73 -14.35 10.15
C LYS A 386 -6.18 -13.06 9.54
N ALA A 387 -5.03 -13.14 8.87
CA ALA A 387 -4.43 -12.02 8.19
C ALA A 387 -5.25 -11.56 6.97
N LEU A 388 -5.74 -12.51 6.17
CA LEU A 388 -6.64 -12.20 5.06
C LEU A 388 -7.92 -11.51 5.55
N GLU A 389 -8.56 -12.05 6.59
CA GLU A 389 -9.76 -11.47 7.22
C GLU A 389 -9.51 -10.05 7.74
N SER A 390 -8.32 -9.80 8.30
CA SER A 390 -7.92 -8.47 8.78
C SER A 390 -7.80 -7.46 7.63
N ILE A 391 -7.16 -7.86 6.51
CA ILE A 391 -7.05 -7.02 5.30
C ILE A 391 -8.44 -6.78 4.70
N ILE A 392 -9.29 -7.81 4.61
CA ILE A 392 -10.68 -7.68 4.17
C ILE A 392 -11.43 -6.65 5.02
N ASN A 393 -11.29 -6.71 6.34
CA ASN A 393 -11.97 -5.78 7.24
C ASN A 393 -11.48 -4.34 7.05
N LEU A 394 -10.17 -4.15 6.81
CA LEU A 394 -9.61 -2.85 6.47
C LEU A 394 -10.11 -2.33 5.11
N THR A 395 -10.25 -3.19 4.11
CA THR A 395 -10.89 -2.83 2.83
C THR A 395 -12.32 -2.36 3.05
N LYS A 396 -13.12 -3.10 3.82
CA LYS A 396 -14.52 -2.76 4.13
C LYS A 396 -14.62 -1.40 4.82
N TYR A 397 -13.72 -1.12 5.77
CA TYR A 397 -13.62 0.20 6.40
C TYR A 397 -13.45 1.32 5.37
N PHE A 398 -12.48 1.18 4.46
CA PHE A 398 -12.19 2.24 3.49
C PHE A 398 -13.31 2.39 2.46
N MET A 399 -13.97 1.31 2.05
CA MET A 399 -15.18 1.40 1.22
C MET A 399 -16.31 2.16 1.92
N MET A 400 -16.52 1.96 3.22
CA MET A 400 -17.50 2.74 3.97
C MET A 400 -17.10 4.20 4.13
N LYS A 401 -15.81 4.47 4.33
CA LYS A 401 -15.28 5.81 4.54
C LYS A 401 -15.25 6.66 3.27
N ASN A 402 -14.84 6.06 2.15
CA ASN A 402 -14.59 6.73 0.89
C ASN A 402 -15.73 6.57 -0.12
N GLY A 403 -16.64 5.61 0.10
CA GLY A 403 -17.71 5.24 -0.82
C GLY A 403 -17.46 3.90 -1.52
N PHE A 404 -18.54 3.27 -2.00
CA PHE A 404 -18.48 1.96 -2.64
C PHE A 404 -17.58 1.99 -3.89
N SER A 405 -16.67 1.02 -3.99
CA SER A 405 -15.83 0.79 -5.17
C SER A 405 -16.22 -0.54 -5.79
N ILE A 406 -16.68 -0.50 -7.04
CA ILE A 406 -16.91 -1.73 -7.83
C ILE A 406 -15.60 -2.49 -7.99
N SER A 407 -14.48 -1.81 -8.25
CA SER A 407 -13.18 -2.47 -8.39
C SER A 407 -12.73 -3.15 -7.11
N ALA A 408 -12.75 -2.44 -5.97
CA ALA A 408 -12.40 -3.03 -4.69
C ALA A 408 -13.31 -4.22 -4.39
N TYR A 409 -14.64 -4.07 -4.51
CA TYR A 409 -15.57 -5.13 -4.18
C TYR A 409 -15.39 -6.39 -5.03
N ASN A 410 -15.19 -6.23 -6.33
CA ASN A 410 -14.89 -7.32 -7.25
C ASN A 410 -13.60 -8.07 -6.83
N TYR A 411 -12.51 -7.33 -6.58
CA TYR A 411 -11.25 -7.93 -6.16
C TYR A 411 -11.34 -8.57 -4.76
N LEU A 412 -12.15 -8.01 -3.86
CA LEU A 412 -12.40 -8.55 -2.53
C LEU A 412 -13.08 -9.92 -2.59
N GLN A 413 -14.19 -10.03 -3.34
CA GLN A 413 -14.88 -11.31 -3.52
C GLN A 413 -13.95 -12.37 -4.11
N TYR A 414 -13.18 -11.99 -5.12
CA TYR A 414 -12.26 -12.92 -5.77
C TYR A 414 -11.12 -13.34 -4.84
N ALA A 415 -10.61 -12.44 -4.00
CA ALA A 415 -9.61 -12.77 -2.99
C ALA A 415 -10.11 -13.78 -1.96
N GLU A 416 -11.33 -13.60 -1.45
CA GLU A 416 -11.98 -14.54 -0.53
C GLU A 416 -12.08 -15.93 -1.16
N ASP A 417 -12.63 -16.01 -2.37
CA ASP A 417 -12.89 -17.29 -3.02
C ASP A 417 -11.58 -17.98 -3.46
N LEU A 418 -10.56 -17.22 -3.91
CA LEU A 418 -9.23 -17.76 -4.22
C LEU A 418 -8.58 -18.41 -3.00
N TYR A 419 -8.76 -17.82 -1.81
CA TYR A 419 -8.23 -18.39 -0.58
C TYR A 419 -8.90 -19.71 -0.24
N ASP A 420 -10.24 -19.76 -0.38
CA ASP A 420 -11.03 -20.96 -0.07
C ASP A 420 -10.75 -22.13 -1.02
N ILE A 421 -10.38 -21.86 -2.29
CA ILE A 421 -9.94 -22.90 -3.24
C ILE A 421 -8.43 -23.21 -3.16
N GLY A 422 -7.69 -22.56 -2.25
CA GLY A 422 -6.27 -22.86 -1.96
C GLY A 422 -5.23 -22.03 -2.71
N ASP A 423 -5.62 -21.09 -3.57
CA ASP A 423 -4.71 -20.18 -4.28
C ASP A 423 -4.39 -18.94 -3.42
N LYS A 424 -3.65 -19.19 -2.33
CA LYS A 424 -3.41 -18.19 -1.29
C LYS A 424 -2.55 -17.02 -1.76
N ASP A 425 -1.58 -17.24 -2.63
CA ASP A 425 -0.73 -16.15 -3.15
C ASP A 425 -1.56 -15.14 -3.94
N SER A 426 -2.40 -15.63 -4.87
CA SER A 426 -3.31 -14.78 -5.62
C SER A 426 -4.33 -14.11 -4.71
N ALA A 427 -4.87 -14.83 -3.72
CA ALA A 427 -5.81 -14.27 -2.75
C ALA A 427 -5.24 -13.04 -2.04
N PHE A 428 -4.01 -13.12 -1.51
CA PHE A 428 -3.39 -11.98 -0.84
C PHE A 428 -3.07 -10.84 -1.81
N TYR A 429 -2.63 -11.14 -3.04
CA TYR A 429 -2.45 -10.10 -4.06
C TYR A 429 -3.76 -9.35 -4.32
N TYR A 430 -4.87 -10.06 -4.56
CA TYR A 430 -6.17 -9.43 -4.83
C TYR A 430 -6.78 -8.76 -3.61
N ALA A 431 -6.50 -9.24 -2.39
CA ALA A 431 -6.91 -8.56 -1.16
C ALA A 431 -6.20 -7.21 -1.00
N ILE A 432 -4.89 -7.15 -1.28
CA ILE A 432 -4.13 -5.90 -1.27
C ILE A 432 -4.57 -4.98 -2.40
N LEU A 433 -4.77 -5.52 -3.62
CA LEU A 433 -5.28 -4.72 -4.74
C LEU A 433 -6.66 -4.14 -4.42
N SER A 434 -7.54 -4.95 -3.84
CA SER A 434 -8.84 -4.51 -3.36
C SER A 434 -8.73 -3.40 -2.33
N LEU A 435 -7.80 -3.52 -1.38
CA LEU A 435 -7.54 -2.48 -0.38
C LEU A 435 -7.06 -1.18 -1.04
N GLU A 436 -6.13 -1.28 -2.00
CA GLU A 436 -5.66 -0.11 -2.74
C GLU A 436 -6.79 0.57 -3.49
N TYR A 437 -7.76 -0.14 -4.07
CA TYR A 437 -8.93 0.53 -4.65
C TYR A 437 -9.92 1.06 -3.60
N ALA A 438 -10.01 0.47 -2.41
CA ALA A 438 -10.91 0.99 -1.37
C ALA A 438 -10.43 2.33 -0.77
N ILE A 439 -9.11 2.52 -0.67
CA ILE A 439 -8.44 3.73 -0.16
C ILE A 439 -8.68 4.92 -1.08
#